data_AF-C7DHJ2-F1
#
_entry.id   AF-C7DHJ2-F1
#
_cell.length_a   1.000
_cell.length_b   1.000
_cell.length_c   1.000
_cell.angle_alpha   90.00
_cell.angle_beta   90.00
_cell.angle_gamma   90.00
#
_symmetry.space_group_name_H-M   'P 1'
#
loop_
_entity.id
_entity.type
_entity.pdbx_description
1 polymer ?
#
loop_
_entity_poly.entity_id
_entity_poly.type
_entity_poly.pdbx_seq_one_letter_code
_entity_poly.pdbx_strand_id
1 'polypeptide(L)'
;MAEPWTGYANMIINYVEPSIKDKYKLSLTNLLSDPDSYIAKPDMWITVENISDFIKGYVNDMISKMPKDKAALEKDAMKCDSITKQISQNVSMQAKQNKVPFIKADSVERDTSKDEVINISTVDADILKLVEKLVAEAHFVSDFSSDYEDYKIGEWLFSGAKNYVIRVNMQPNSVLDLEVGREEVLEMLTGIQNAMKKE
;
A
#
# COMPACT_ATOMS: atom_id res chain seq x y z
N MET A 1 2.15 -13.21 -20.71
CA MET A 1 2.71 -12.06 -19.97
C MET A 1 2.20 -12.17 -18.55
N ALA A 2 2.96 -11.70 -17.56
CA ALA A 2 2.38 -11.53 -16.22
C ALA A 2 1.33 -10.41 -16.31
N GLU A 3 0.21 -10.57 -15.62
CA GLU A 3 -0.81 -9.52 -15.52
C GLU A 3 -0.20 -8.26 -14.87
N PRO A 4 -0.65 -7.05 -15.22
CA PRO A 4 -0.08 -5.79 -14.72
C PRO A 4 -0.50 -5.45 -13.28
N TRP A 5 -1.22 -6.33 -12.59
CA TRP A 5 -1.76 -6.11 -11.25
C TRP A 5 -1.36 -7.20 -10.24
N THR A 6 -1.49 -6.90 -8.96
CA THR A 6 -1.13 -7.82 -7.86
C THR A 6 -2.12 -8.97 -7.69
N GLY A 7 -1.76 -9.98 -6.87
CA GLY A 7 -2.67 -11.05 -6.48
C GLY A 7 -3.94 -10.56 -5.78
N TYR A 8 -3.88 -9.43 -5.07
CA TYR A 8 -5.02 -8.83 -4.38
C TYR A 8 -6.04 -8.26 -5.37
N ALA A 9 -5.58 -7.47 -6.34
CA ALA A 9 -6.42 -7.00 -7.45
C ALA A 9 -6.96 -8.16 -8.27
N ASN A 10 -6.14 -9.17 -8.57
CA ASN A 10 -6.57 -10.35 -9.32
C ASN A 10 -7.73 -11.09 -8.63
N MET A 11 -7.72 -11.18 -7.30
CA MET A 11 -8.83 -11.76 -6.54
C MET A 11 -10.13 -10.99 -6.80
N ILE A 12 -10.11 -9.65 -6.66
CA ILE A 12 -11.28 -8.80 -6.90
C ILE A 12 -11.77 -8.96 -8.34
N ILE A 13 -10.88 -8.83 -9.32
CA ILE A 13 -11.20 -8.94 -10.76
C ILE A 13 -11.93 -10.24 -11.05
N ASN A 14 -11.38 -11.39 -10.61
CA ASN A 14 -11.98 -12.69 -10.87
C ASN A 14 -13.35 -12.88 -10.22
N TYR A 15 -13.58 -12.28 -9.03
CA TYR A 15 -14.88 -12.35 -8.37
C TYR A 15 -15.94 -11.49 -9.05
N VAL A 16 -15.59 -10.29 -9.53
CA VAL A 16 -16.57 -9.38 -10.15
C VAL A 16 -16.76 -9.62 -11.65
N GLU A 17 -15.77 -10.21 -12.34
CA GLU A 17 -15.76 -10.48 -13.79
C GLU A 17 -17.06 -11.09 -14.30
N PRO A 18 -17.65 -12.15 -13.69
CA PRO A 18 -18.89 -12.73 -14.20
C PRO A 18 -20.06 -11.73 -14.22
N SER A 19 -20.16 -10.89 -13.18
CA SER A 19 -21.23 -9.89 -13.06
C SER A 19 -21.02 -8.73 -14.03
N ILE A 20 -19.76 -8.28 -14.20
CA ILE A 20 -19.41 -7.25 -15.18
C ILE A 20 -19.69 -7.74 -16.60
N LYS A 21 -19.27 -8.97 -16.92
CA LYS A 21 -19.48 -9.59 -18.23
C LYS A 21 -20.95 -9.78 -18.55
N ASP A 22 -21.77 -10.17 -17.59
CA ASP A 22 -23.20 -10.27 -17.84
C ASP A 22 -23.86 -8.90 -18.01
N LYS A 23 -23.56 -7.93 -17.14
CA LYS A 23 -24.22 -6.62 -17.13
C LYS A 23 -23.80 -5.70 -18.26
N TYR A 24 -22.50 -5.64 -18.55
CA TYR A 24 -21.91 -4.69 -19.51
C TYR A 24 -21.43 -5.35 -20.81
N LYS A 25 -21.56 -6.69 -20.93
CA LYS A 25 -21.14 -7.47 -22.11
C LYS A 25 -19.66 -7.24 -22.49
N LEU A 26 -18.82 -6.98 -21.49
CA LEU A 26 -17.37 -6.78 -21.64
C LEU A 26 -16.61 -7.61 -20.60
N SER A 27 -15.35 -7.93 -20.89
CA SER A 27 -14.45 -8.53 -19.91
C SER A 27 -13.70 -7.44 -19.16
N LEU A 28 -13.76 -7.45 -17.83
CA LEU A 28 -13.01 -6.55 -16.97
C LEU A 28 -11.51 -6.83 -17.12
N THR A 29 -11.11 -8.10 -17.17
CA THR A 29 -9.71 -8.48 -17.41
C THR A 29 -9.19 -7.84 -18.70
N ASN A 30 -9.91 -8.00 -19.82
CA ASN A 30 -9.47 -7.41 -21.09
C ASN A 30 -9.46 -5.88 -21.06
N LEU A 31 -10.45 -5.26 -20.41
CA LEU A 31 -10.51 -3.81 -20.25
C LEU A 31 -9.30 -3.28 -19.48
N LEU A 32 -8.84 -3.99 -18.45
CA LEU A 32 -7.68 -3.60 -17.64
C LEU A 32 -6.34 -3.90 -18.34
N SER A 33 -6.25 -5.00 -19.09
CA SER A 33 -5.01 -5.43 -19.75
C SER A 33 -4.76 -4.74 -21.10
N ASP A 34 -5.82 -4.34 -21.80
CA ASP A 34 -5.77 -3.70 -23.12
C ASP A 34 -6.84 -2.59 -23.22
N PRO A 35 -6.67 -1.50 -22.45
CA PRO A 35 -7.66 -0.44 -22.39
C PRO A 35 -7.84 0.28 -23.73
N ASP A 36 -6.80 0.40 -24.54
CA ASP A 36 -6.80 1.09 -25.83
C ASP A 36 -7.85 0.51 -26.80
N SER A 37 -8.09 -0.80 -26.72
CA SER A 37 -9.13 -1.46 -27.52
C SER A 37 -10.58 -1.08 -27.13
N TYR A 38 -10.76 -0.34 -26.04
CA TYR A 38 -12.05 0.09 -25.51
C TYR A 38 -12.24 1.61 -25.50
N ILE A 39 -11.19 2.43 -25.50
CA ILE A 39 -11.27 3.89 -25.34
C ILE A 39 -12.20 4.55 -26.39
N ALA A 40 -12.15 4.12 -27.65
CA ALA A 40 -12.94 4.69 -28.74
C ALA A 40 -14.40 4.18 -28.81
N LYS A 41 -14.84 3.29 -27.92
CA LYS A 41 -16.21 2.75 -27.96
C LYS A 41 -17.21 3.73 -27.32
N PRO A 42 -18.43 3.88 -27.88
CA PRO A 42 -19.46 4.74 -27.31
C PRO A 42 -19.79 4.37 -25.86
N ASP A 43 -20.10 5.38 -25.04
CA ASP A 43 -20.55 5.25 -23.64
C ASP A 43 -19.59 4.51 -22.70
N MET A 44 -18.34 4.27 -23.12
CA MET A 44 -17.36 3.56 -22.29
C MET A 44 -16.97 4.33 -21.05
N TRP A 45 -16.92 5.66 -21.11
CA TRP A 45 -16.63 6.47 -19.93
C TRP A 45 -17.62 6.20 -18.79
N ILE A 46 -18.92 6.22 -19.11
CA ILE A 46 -20.02 5.93 -18.18
C ILE A 46 -19.97 4.46 -17.75
N THR A 47 -19.62 3.56 -18.65
CA THR A 47 -19.49 2.13 -18.34
C THR A 47 -18.38 1.88 -17.31
N VAL A 48 -17.21 2.48 -17.47
CA VAL A 48 -16.09 2.38 -16.53
C VAL A 48 -16.43 2.99 -15.17
N GLU A 49 -17.17 4.10 -15.15
CA GLU A 49 -17.67 4.70 -13.91
C GLU A 49 -18.60 3.73 -13.15
N ASN A 50 -19.57 3.14 -13.85
CA ASN A 50 -20.49 2.18 -13.26
C ASN A 50 -19.79 0.89 -12.79
N ILE A 51 -18.72 0.45 -13.48
CA ILE A 51 -17.88 -0.67 -13.03
C ILE A 51 -17.16 -0.30 -11.74
N SER A 52 -16.60 0.90 -11.66
CA SER A 52 -15.93 1.41 -10.45
C SER A 52 -16.88 1.38 -9.26
N ASP A 53 -18.11 1.86 -9.43
CA ASP A 53 -19.12 1.84 -8.37
C ASP A 53 -19.58 0.43 -7.99
N PHE A 54 -19.71 -0.47 -8.98
CA PHE A 54 -20.00 -1.88 -8.71
C PHE A 54 -18.92 -2.52 -7.85
N ILE A 55 -17.63 -2.29 -8.16
CA ILE A 55 -16.50 -2.83 -7.41
C ILE A 55 -16.48 -2.26 -5.99
N LYS A 56 -16.68 -0.96 -5.82
CA LYS A 56 -16.81 -0.33 -4.48
C LYS A 56 -17.93 -0.98 -3.69
N GLY A 57 -19.11 -1.14 -4.28
CA GLY A 57 -20.27 -1.78 -3.66
C GLY A 57 -19.96 -3.22 -3.22
N TYR A 58 -19.40 -4.03 -4.12
CA TYR A 58 -19.02 -5.41 -3.84
C TYR A 58 -18.04 -5.51 -2.65
N VAL A 59 -16.97 -4.71 -2.67
CA VAL A 59 -15.96 -4.75 -1.60
C VAL A 59 -16.54 -4.27 -0.27
N ASN A 60 -17.32 -3.20 -0.27
CA ASN A 60 -17.98 -2.70 0.93
C ASN A 60 -18.95 -3.74 1.52
N ASP A 61 -19.71 -4.42 0.68
CA ASP A 61 -20.61 -5.50 1.11
C ASP A 61 -19.84 -6.69 1.70
N MET A 62 -18.68 -7.03 1.15
CA MET A 62 -17.80 -8.08 1.70
C MET A 62 -17.23 -7.67 3.04
N ILE A 63 -16.68 -6.46 3.16
CA ILE A 63 -16.12 -5.92 4.43
C ILE A 63 -17.21 -5.84 5.51
N SER A 64 -18.45 -5.47 5.15
CA SER A 64 -19.57 -5.41 6.10
C SER A 64 -19.89 -6.76 6.77
N LYS A 65 -19.52 -7.87 6.11
CA LYS A 65 -19.68 -9.24 6.61
C LYS A 65 -18.50 -9.72 7.45
N MET A 66 -17.45 -8.90 7.60
CA MET A 66 -16.20 -9.23 8.28
C MET A 66 -15.93 -8.31 9.50
N PRO A 67 -16.91 -8.08 10.41
CA PRO A 67 -16.76 -7.10 11.49
C PRO A 67 -15.63 -7.44 12.49
N LYS A 68 -15.33 -8.74 12.66
CA LYS A 68 -14.24 -9.19 13.53
C LYS A 68 -12.87 -8.86 12.93
N ASP A 69 -12.69 -9.10 11.64
CA ASP A 69 -11.43 -8.82 10.95
C ASP A 69 -11.19 -7.33 10.85
N LYS A 70 -12.25 -6.54 10.64
CA LYS A 70 -12.19 -5.08 10.70
C LYS A 70 -11.72 -4.59 12.07
N ALA A 71 -12.35 -5.05 13.16
CA ALA A 71 -11.94 -4.68 14.51
C ALA A 71 -10.51 -5.13 14.85
N ALA A 72 -10.07 -6.27 14.31
CA ALA A 72 -8.69 -6.74 14.46
C ALA A 72 -7.70 -5.86 13.70
N LEU A 73 -8.04 -5.42 12.50
CA LEU A 73 -7.24 -4.51 11.68
C LEU A 73 -7.10 -3.15 12.36
N GLU A 74 -8.19 -2.54 12.82
CA GLU A 74 -8.17 -1.27 13.55
C GLU A 74 -7.27 -1.35 14.79
N LYS A 75 -7.40 -2.43 15.57
CA LYS A 75 -6.55 -2.65 16.75
C LYS A 75 -5.06 -2.77 16.40
N ASP A 76 -4.74 -3.48 15.32
CA ASP A 76 -3.36 -3.64 14.90
C ASP A 76 -2.78 -2.36 14.27
N ALA A 77 -3.59 -1.60 13.54
CA ALA A 77 -3.23 -0.29 13.00
C ALA A 77 -2.94 0.72 14.14
N MET A 78 -3.79 0.75 15.19
CA MET A 78 -3.53 1.55 16.40
C MET A 78 -2.21 1.17 17.07
N LYS A 79 -1.91 -0.12 17.15
CA LYS A 79 -0.66 -0.62 17.73
C LYS A 79 0.53 -0.20 16.86
N CYS A 80 0.43 -0.38 15.55
CA CYS A 80 1.45 0.05 14.60
C CYS A 80 1.71 1.54 14.72
N ASP A 81 0.67 2.39 14.77
CA ASP A 81 0.79 3.83 14.95
C ASP A 81 1.54 4.21 16.23
N SER A 82 1.24 3.55 17.35
CA SER A 82 1.95 3.77 18.61
C SER A 82 3.44 3.42 18.51
N ILE A 83 3.77 2.29 17.89
CA ILE A 83 5.15 1.86 17.62
C ILE A 83 5.84 2.87 16.70
N THR A 84 5.18 3.25 15.61
CA THR A 84 5.69 4.19 14.61
C THR A 84 6.05 5.52 15.25
N LYS A 85 5.14 6.09 16.05
CA LYS A 85 5.39 7.36 16.76
C LYS A 85 6.59 7.28 17.69
N GLN A 86 6.74 6.19 18.44
CA GLN A 86 7.89 5.99 19.34
C GLN A 86 9.22 5.87 18.57
N ILE A 87 9.24 5.07 17.49
CA ILE A 87 10.45 4.87 16.69
C ILE A 87 10.80 6.15 15.92
N SER A 88 9.85 6.81 15.25
CA SER A 88 10.09 8.09 14.57
C SER A 88 10.69 9.15 15.50
N GLN A 89 10.18 9.25 16.73
CA GLN A 89 10.73 10.18 17.73
C GLN A 89 12.17 9.82 18.08
N ASN A 90 12.47 8.54 18.32
CA ASN A 90 13.83 8.11 18.63
C ASN A 90 14.78 8.34 17.44
N VAL A 91 14.39 7.89 16.23
CA VAL A 91 15.16 8.10 15.00
C VAL A 91 15.47 9.58 14.79
N SER A 92 14.46 10.46 14.87
CA SER A 92 14.65 11.89 14.67
C SER A 92 15.58 12.51 15.73
N MET A 93 15.42 12.11 16.99
CA MET A 93 16.28 12.57 18.09
C MET A 93 17.74 12.14 17.86
N GLN A 94 17.97 10.87 17.56
CA GLN A 94 19.30 10.32 17.32
C GLN A 94 19.95 10.92 16.07
N ALA A 95 19.18 11.12 15.01
CA ALA A 95 19.68 11.70 13.77
C ALA A 95 20.14 13.14 14.01
N LYS A 96 19.37 13.91 14.79
CA LYS A 96 19.74 15.26 15.21
C LYS A 96 21.01 15.27 16.07
N GLN A 97 21.14 14.36 17.03
CA GLN A 97 22.32 14.27 17.91
C GLN A 97 23.59 13.90 17.14
N ASN A 98 23.49 12.95 16.22
CA ASN A 98 24.61 12.47 15.40
C ASN A 98 24.84 13.31 14.14
N LYS A 99 24.03 14.35 13.90
CA LYS A 99 24.05 15.20 12.70
C LYS A 99 23.89 14.41 11.39
N VAL A 100 23.10 13.35 11.44
CA VAL A 100 22.73 12.52 10.29
C VAL A 100 21.48 13.12 9.63
N PRO A 101 21.47 13.32 8.30
CA PRO A 101 20.28 13.77 7.60
C PRO A 101 19.10 12.80 7.80
N PHE A 102 17.96 13.35 8.19
CA PHE A 102 16.68 12.62 8.27
C PHE A 102 15.73 13.19 7.21
N ILE A 103 15.37 12.37 6.23
CA ILE A 103 14.67 12.79 5.01
C ILE A 103 13.35 12.03 4.93
N LYS A 104 12.27 12.72 4.56
CA LYS A 104 11.03 12.08 4.11
C LYS A 104 11.06 12.06 2.59
N ALA A 105 11.51 10.95 2.01
CA ALA A 105 11.67 10.82 0.57
C ALA A 105 10.42 10.20 -0.06
N ASP A 106 10.01 10.70 -1.22
CA ASP A 106 8.91 10.09 -1.99
C ASP A 106 9.35 8.74 -2.58
N SER A 107 10.62 8.64 -3.00
CA SER A 107 11.23 7.38 -3.43
C SER A 107 12.75 7.43 -3.29
N VAL A 108 13.38 6.25 -3.17
CA VAL A 108 14.83 6.08 -3.26
C VAL A 108 15.10 4.90 -4.17
N GLU A 109 15.76 5.15 -5.30
CA GLU A 109 16.20 4.11 -6.22
C GLU A 109 17.39 3.35 -5.60
N ARG A 110 17.17 2.09 -5.24
CA ARG A 110 18.20 1.21 -4.68
C ARG A 110 17.89 -0.25 -4.95
N ASP A 111 18.92 -1.08 -4.85
CA ASP A 111 18.79 -2.54 -4.90
C ASP A 111 18.31 -3.07 -3.55
N THR A 112 16.99 -3.18 -3.39
CA THR A 112 16.33 -3.64 -2.15
C THR A 112 16.66 -5.09 -1.79
N SER A 113 17.19 -5.89 -2.72
CA SER A 113 17.62 -7.27 -2.43
C SER A 113 18.84 -7.35 -1.52
N LYS A 114 19.54 -6.23 -1.35
CA LYS A 114 20.73 -6.10 -0.50
C LYS A 114 20.44 -5.51 0.89
N ASP A 115 19.21 -5.05 1.13
CA ASP A 115 18.82 -4.46 2.41
C ASP A 115 18.62 -5.56 3.47
N GLU A 116 19.10 -5.33 4.70
CA GLU A 116 18.66 -6.15 5.83
C GLU A 116 17.37 -5.60 6.40
N VAL A 117 16.30 -6.38 6.28
CA VAL A 117 14.96 -5.98 6.75
C VAL A 117 14.69 -6.57 8.14
N ILE A 118 14.37 -5.70 9.08
CA ILE A 118 14.02 -6.03 10.46
C ILE A 118 12.55 -5.66 10.68
N ASN A 119 11.71 -6.68 10.81
CA ASN A 119 10.29 -6.52 11.10
C ASN A 119 10.06 -6.46 12.61
N ILE A 120 9.42 -5.40 13.09
CA ILE A 120 9.14 -5.22 14.52
C ILE A 120 7.63 -5.17 14.77
N SER A 121 7.20 -5.81 15.84
CA SER A 121 5.81 -5.78 16.31
C SER A 121 5.66 -5.20 17.71
N THR A 122 6.76 -4.76 18.33
CA THR A 122 6.85 -4.18 19.67
C THR A 122 8.06 -3.26 19.74
N VAL A 123 8.03 -2.28 20.65
CA VAL A 123 9.19 -1.44 20.99
C VAL A 123 9.63 -1.78 22.40
N ASP A 124 10.89 -2.17 22.54
CA ASP A 124 11.56 -2.36 23.82
C ASP A 124 12.92 -1.64 23.84
N ALA A 125 13.64 -1.76 24.95
CA ALA A 125 14.91 -1.08 25.13
C ALA A 125 15.98 -1.52 24.10
N ASP A 126 15.93 -2.75 23.60
CA ASP A 126 16.94 -3.26 22.68
C ASP A 126 16.65 -2.82 21.24
N ILE A 127 15.38 -2.72 20.85
CA ILE A 127 14.99 -2.05 19.59
C ILE A 127 15.41 -0.58 19.60
N LEU A 128 15.21 0.14 20.71
CA LEU A 128 15.62 1.54 20.80
C LEU A 128 17.15 1.72 20.71
N LYS A 129 17.93 0.84 21.33
CA LYS A 129 19.40 0.81 21.19
C LYS A 129 19.85 0.43 19.78
N LEU A 130 19.14 -0.50 19.12
CA LEU A 130 19.41 -0.85 17.74
C LEU A 130 19.23 0.38 16.83
N VAL A 131 18.12 1.10 16.98
CA VAL A 131 17.88 2.36 16.26
C VAL A 131 19.01 3.35 16.49
N GLU A 132 19.43 3.57 17.73
CA GLU A 132 20.56 4.46 18.05
C GLU A 132 21.84 4.06 17.30
N LYS A 133 22.21 2.77 17.31
CA LYS A 133 23.38 2.26 16.58
C LYS A 133 23.26 2.45 15.07
N LEU A 134 22.10 2.10 14.51
CA LEU A 134 21.87 2.22 13.07
C LEU A 134 21.92 3.67 12.61
N VAL A 135 21.39 4.61 13.39
CA VAL A 135 21.49 6.04 13.10
C VAL A 135 22.93 6.52 13.18
N ALA A 136 23.69 6.12 14.21
CA ALA A 136 25.08 6.57 14.38
C ALA A 136 26.00 6.17 13.21
N GLU A 137 25.75 5.01 12.60
CA GLU A 137 26.50 4.50 11.45
C GLU A 137 25.92 4.95 10.09
N ALA A 138 24.78 5.63 10.08
CA ALA A 138 24.09 5.99 8.85
C ALA A 138 24.68 7.25 8.19
N HIS A 139 24.84 7.21 6.87
CA HIS A 139 25.05 8.39 6.04
C HIS A 139 23.81 9.27 5.96
N PHE A 140 22.62 8.65 5.93
CA PHE A 140 21.33 9.30 6.04
C PHE A 140 20.27 8.30 6.50
N VAL A 141 19.16 8.82 7.01
CA VAL A 141 17.96 8.05 7.31
C VAL A 141 16.82 8.56 6.44
N SER A 142 16.12 7.65 5.77
CA SER A 142 14.92 7.94 4.98
C SER A 142 13.70 7.33 5.65
N ASP A 143 12.68 8.16 5.89
CA ASP A 143 11.38 7.76 6.41
C ASP A 143 10.42 7.50 5.24
N PHE A 144 9.99 6.24 5.12
CA PHE A 144 9.01 5.73 4.16
C PHE A 144 7.68 5.35 4.84
N SER A 145 7.44 5.85 6.05
CA SER A 145 6.21 5.55 6.77
C SER A 145 4.98 5.97 5.95
N SER A 146 4.01 5.08 5.86
CA SER A 146 2.76 5.29 5.13
C SER A 146 1.61 5.56 6.09
N ASP A 147 0.62 6.29 5.62
CA ASP A 147 -0.64 6.49 6.34
C ASP A 147 -1.65 5.39 5.90
N TYR A 148 -2.35 4.80 6.87
CA TYR A 148 -3.51 3.93 6.67
C TYR A 148 -4.66 4.49 7.50
N GLU A 149 -5.67 5.07 6.83
CA GLU A 149 -6.68 5.92 7.46
C GLU A 149 -6.01 6.99 8.36
N ASP A 150 -6.33 7.02 9.66
CA ASP A 150 -5.77 7.94 10.65
C ASP A 150 -4.48 7.41 11.34
N TYR A 151 -3.96 6.26 10.90
CA TYR A 151 -2.84 5.56 11.54
C TYR A 151 -1.56 5.60 10.70
N LYS A 152 -0.39 5.64 11.36
CA LYS A 152 0.91 5.57 10.69
C LYS A 152 1.57 4.21 10.77
N ILE A 153 1.97 3.65 9.63
CA ILE A 153 2.74 2.41 9.56
C ILE A 153 4.18 2.74 9.20
N GLY A 154 5.09 2.44 10.12
CA GLY A 154 6.47 2.89 10.06
C GLY A 154 7.38 2.07 9.16
N GLU A 155 8.17 2.75 8.34
CA GLU A 155 9.29 2.16 7.61
C GLU A 155 10.45 3.16 7.53
N TRP A 156 11.65 2.75 7.93
CA TRP A 156 12.84 3.59 7.88
C TRP A 156 14.01 2.86 7.26
N LEU A 157 14.64 3.49 6.27
CA LEU A 157 15.94 3.08 5.73
C LEU A 157 17.05 3.81 6.47
N PHE A 158 18.02 3.05 6.97
CA PHE A 158 19.28 3.53 7.51
C PHE A 158 20.36 3.21 6.47
N SER A 159 20.79 4.24 5.72
CA SER A 159 21.78 4.11 4.65
C SER A 159 23.19 4.15 5.21
N GLY A 160 24.07 3.24 4.79
CA GLY A 160 25.46 3.19 5.26
C GLY A 160 26.33 2.29 4.40
N ALA A 161 27.39 1.71 4.98
CA ALA A 161 28.18 0.67 4.31
C ALA A 161 27.33 -0.58 3.97
N LYS A 162 26.31 -0.84 4.79
CA LYS A 162 25.21 -1.77 4.55
C LYS A 162 23.91 -1.06 4.92
N ASN A 163 22.87 -1.28 4.11
CA ASN A 163 21.57 -0.70 4.36
C ASN A 163 20.76 -1.58 5.30
N TYR A 164 20.08 -0.95 6.26
CA TYR A 164 19.11 -1.61 7.13
C TYR A 164 17.75 -0.95 6.95
N VAL A 165 16.70 -1.75 6.97
CA VAL A 165 15.31 -1.28 6.94
C VAL A 165 14.63 -1.79 8.19
N ILE A 166 14.11 -0.88 9.02
CA ILE A 166 13.19 -1.25 10.10
C ILE A 166 11.77 -1.00 9.61
N ARG A 167 10.92 -2.04 9.66
CA ARG A 167 9.51 -1.97 9.29
C ARG A 167 8.63 -2.38 10.46
N VAL A 168 7.60 -1.57 10.73
CA VAL A 168 6.54 -1.93 11.66
C VAL A 168 5.63 -2.94 10.99
N ASN A 169 5.53 -4.13 11.57
CA ASN A 169 4.83 -5.27 10.98
C ASN A 169 3.35 -5.23 11.31
N MET A 170 2.55 -4.75 10.35
CA MET A 170 1.10 -4.92 10.35
C MET A 170 0.76 -6.37 9.98
N GLN A 171 -0.08 -7.01 10.78
CA GLN A 171 -0.46 -8.40 10.57
C GLN A 171 -1.31 -8.55 9.30
N PRO A 172 -1.15 -9.66 8.55
CA PRO A 172 -2.04 -9.96 7.43
C PRO A 172 -3.51 -9.93 7.86
N ASN A 173 -4.34 -9.25 7.07
CA ASN A 173 -5.75 -9.09 7.37
C ASN A 173 -6.55 -9.05 6.07
N SER A 174 -7.60 -9.85 5.99
CA SER A 174 -8.40 -9.97 4.77
C SER A 174 -9.19 -8.71 4.41
N VAL A 175 -9.53 -7.85 5.38
CA VAL A 175 -10.14 -6.54 5.10
C VAL A 175 -9.12 -5.65 4.39
N LEU A 176 -7.88 -5.62 4.88
CA LEU A 176 -6.80 -4.86 4.25
C LEU A 176 -6.51 -5.40 2.83
N ASP A 177 -6.46 -6.72 2.64
CA ASP A 177 -6.26 -7.32 1.32
C ASP A 177 -7.36 -6.92 0.32
N LEU A 178 -8.62 -6.85 0.78
CA LEU A 178 -9.76 -6.39 -0.02
C LEU A 178 -9.66 -4.89 -0.36
N GLU A 179 -9.26 -4.07 0.61
CA GLU A 179 -9.09 -2.63 0.40
C GLU A 179 -7.95 -2.32 -0.56
N VAL A 180 -6.77 -2.94 -0.38
CA VAL A 180 -5.63 -2.80 -1.29
C VAL A 180 -5.99 -3.26 -2.69
N GLY A 181 -6.63 -4.43 -2.82
CA GLY A 181 -7.10 -4.92 -4.12
C GLY A 181 -8.15 -4.01 -4.77
N ARG A 182 -9.05 -3.42 -3.98
CA ARG A 182 -10.02 -2.42 -4.45
C ARG A 182 -9.32 -1.20 -5.01
N GLU A 183 -8.44 -0.57 -4.23
CA GLU A 183 -7.77 0.67 -4.63
C GLU A 183 -6.93 0.49 -5.89
N GLU A 184 -6.18 -0.62 -6.00
CA GLU A 184 -5.40 -0.92 -7.20
C GLU A 184 -6.28 -1.04 -8.44
N VAL A 185 -7.42 -1.75 -8.35
CA VAL A 185 -8.36 -1.87 -9.49
C VAL A 185 -8.98 -0.53 -9.84
N LEU A 186 -9.36 0.27 -8.85
CA LEU A 186 -9.94 1.60 -9.07
C LEU A 186 -8.93 2.59 -9.66
N GLU A 187 -7.65 2.50 -9.28
CA GLU A 187 -6.58 3.30 -9.86
C GLU A 187 -6.40 2.99 -11.35
N MET A 188 -6.38 1.71 -11.72
CA MET A 188 -6.34 1.31 -13.13
C MET A 188 -7.54 1.84 -13.91
N LEU A 189 -8.76 1.68 -13.39
CA LEU A 189 -9.98 2.21 -14.04
C LEU A 189 -9.96 3.73 -14.15
N THR A 190 -9.44 4.43 -13.14
CA THR A 190 -9.26 5.90 -13.17
C THR A 190 -8.26 6.30 -14.25
N GLY A 191 -7.16 5.56 -14.41
CA GLY A 191 -6.20 5.73 -15.51
C GLY A 191 -6.87 5.62 -16.87
N ILE A 192 -7.72 4.62 -17.07
CA ILE A 192 -8.51 4.40 -18.29
C ILE A 192 -9.47 5.57 -18.55
N GLN A 193 -10.23 6.00 -17.54
CA GLN A 193 -11.14 7.15 -17.67
C GLN A 193 -10.40 8.44 -18.02
N ASN A 194 -9.21 8.64 -17.46
CA ASN A 194 -8.39 9.81 -17.75
C ASN A 194 -7.82 9.77 -19.17
N ALA A 195 -7.54 8.59 -19.72
CA ALA A 195 -7.15 8.44 -21.12
C ALA A 195 -8.31 8.81 -22.07
N MET A 196 -9.54 8.37 -21.76
CA MET A 196 -10.74 8.69 -22.54
C MET A 196 -11.09 10.19 -22.58
N LYS A 197 -10.72 10.97 -21.56
CA LYS A 197 -10.95 12.43 -21.53
C LYS A 197 -9.99 13.23 -22.41
N LYS A 198 -8.88 12.62 -22.84
CA LYS A 198 -7.83 13.31 -23.62
C LYS A 198 -8.03 13.20 -25.13
N GLU A 199 -8.98 12.38 -25.59
CA GLU A 199 -9.43 12.24 -26.98
C GLU A 199 -10.68 13.08 -27.25
#